data_AF-N6Z8K5-F1
#
_entry.id   AF-N6Z8K5-F1
#
_cell.length_a   1.000
_cell.length_b   1.000
_cell.length_c   1.000
_cell.angle_alpha   90.00
_cell.angle_beta   90.00
_cell.angle_gamma   90.00
#
_symmetry.space_group_name_H-M   'P 1'
#
loop_
_entity.id
_entity.type
_entity.pdbx_description
1 polymer ?
#
loop_
_entity_poly.entity_id
_entity_poly.type
_entity_poly.pdbx_seq_one_letter_code
_entity_poly.pdbx_strand_id
1 'polypeptide(L)'
;GSRQAARLAARLDLGAELLDRPAAQLSVGQQQRVAAARALIGRPGLVVADEPTSALDADRQQAFIDLLLEECAAAGAALLFVSHDARLAAHFDRVLDLAALNHAALNHAASAAEGAR
;
A
#
# COMPACT_ATOMS: atom_id res chain seq x y z
N GLY A 1 -20.49 -9.38 0.34
CA GLY A 1 -19.67 -9.22 1.55
C GLY A 1 -18.93 -10.51 1.89
N SER A 2 -19.56 -11.42 2.65
CA SER A 2 -18.92 -12.60 3.25
C SER A 2 -18.13 -13.52 2.28
N ARG A 3 -18.69 -13.89 1.11
CA ARG A 3 -17.96 -14.73 0.13
C ARG A 3 -16.69 -14.09 -0.44
N GLN A 4 -16.71 -12.76 -0.64
CA GLN A 4 -15.54 -12.02 -1.13
C GLN A 4 -14.47 -11.94 -0.03
N ALA A 5 -14.89 -11.72 1.22
CA ALA A 5 -14.01 -11.70 2.38
C ALA A 5 -13.24 -13.02 2.53
N ALA A 6 -13.95 -14.15 2.48
CA ALA A 6 -13.36 -15.48 2.58
C ALA A 6 -12.40 -15.77 1.42
N ARG A 7 -12.74 -15.36 0.18
CA ARG A 7 -11.86 -15.51 -0.99
C ARG A 7 -10.56 -14.73 -0.80
N LEU A 8 -10.64 -13.45 -0.41
CA LEU A 8 -9.47 -12.60 -0.21
C LEU A 8 -8.63 -13.08 0.97
N ALA A 9 -9.25 -13.49 2.07
CA ALA A 9 -8.54 -14.07 3.20
C ALA A 9 -7.72 -15.31 2.80
N ALA A 10 -8.32 -16.23 2.04
CA ALA A 10 -7.61 -17.40 1.54
C ALA A 10 -6.43 -17.03 0.61
N ARG A 11 -6.60 -16.06 -0.28
CA ARG A 11 -5.53 -15.59 -1.19
C ARG A 11 -4.41 -14.86 -0.46
N LEU A 12 -4.75 -14.15 0.61
CA LEU A 12 -3.80 -13.41 1.44
C LEU A 12 -3.24 -14.27 2.57
N ASP A 13 -3.41 -15.59 2.50
CA ASP A 13 -2.84 -16.55 3.45
C ASP A 13 -3.24 -16.20 4.91
N LEU A 14 -4.52 -15.84 5.06
CA LEU A 14 -5.22 -15.65 6.33
C LEU A 14 -6.08 -16.89 6.57
N GLY A 15 -5.56 -17.81 7.38
CA GLY A 15 -6.28 -19.02 7.76
C GLY A 15 -7.64 -18.71 8.40
N ALA A 16 -8.58 -19.64 8.27
CA ALA A 16 -9.94 -19.47 8.76
C ALA A 16 -9.98 -19.20 10.28
N GLU A 17 -9.02 -19.76 11.02
CA GLU A 17 -8.84 -19.58 12.47
C GLU A 17 -8.44 -18.15 12.88
N LEU A 18 -8.01 -17.33 11.93
CA LEU A 18 -7.65 -15.92 12.15
C LEU A 18 -8.83 -14.98 11.91
N LEU A 19 -9.87 -15.42 11.21
CA LEU A 19 -11.00 -14.57 10.81
C LEU A 19 -11.83 -14.06 11.99
N ASP A 20 -11.91 -14.87 13.05
CA ASP A 20 -12.65 -14.52 14.27
C ASP A 20 -11.76 -13.85 15.33
N ARG A 21 -10.46 -13.68 15.06
CA ARG A 21 -9.53 -13.04 16.00
C ARG A 21 -9.56 -11.52 15.86
N PRO A 22 -9.50 -10.77 16.97
CA PRO A 22 -9.30 -9.33 16.92
C PRO A 22 -8.00 -9.00 16.18
N ALA A 23 -8.04 -8.04 15.25
CA ALA A 23 -6.87 -7.65 14.45
C ALA A 23 -5.64 -7.29 15.31
N ALA A 24 -5.87 -6.67 16.48
CA ALA A 24 -4.80 -6.32 17.43
C ALA A 24 -4.03 -7.53 18.01
N GLN A 25 -4.58 -8.74 17.91
CA GLN A 25 -3.93 -9.98 18.35
C GLN A 25 -3.19 -10.72 17.22
N LEU A 26 -3.27 -10.22 15.99
CA LEU A 26 -2.57 -10.77 14.84
C LEU A 26 -1.13 -10.25 14.80
N SER A 27 -0.22 -11.01 14.21
CA SER A 27 1.12 -10.51 13.89
C SER A 27 1.04 -9.32 12.91
N VAL A 28 2.06 -8.45 12.89
CA VAL A 28 2.09 -7.27 12.01
C VAL A 28 1.84 -7.64 10.53
N GLY A 29 2.47 -8.71 10.04
CA GLY A 29 2.26 -9.19 8.67
C GLY A 29 0.82 -9.66 8.40
N GLN A 30 0.20 -10.33 9.38
CA GLN A 30 -1.22 -10.71 9.28
C GLN A 30 -2.14 -9.48 9.31
N GLN A 31 -1.83 -8.47 10.13
CA GLN A 31 -2.58 -7.21 10.15
C GLN A 31 -2.53 -6.49 8.80
N GLN A 32 -1.36 -6.46 8.15
CA GLN A 32 -1.20 -5.89 6.81
C GLN A 32 -1.99 -6.68 5.76
N ARG A 33 -1.95 -8.01 5.80
CA ARG A 33 -2.79 -8.86 4.93
C ARG A 33 -4.27 -8.58 5.14
N VAL A 34 -4.72 -8.41 6.39
CA VAL A 34 -6.11 -8.01 6.69
C VAL A 34 -6.41 -6.61 6.13
N ALA A 35 -5.48 -5.66 6.23
CA ALA A 35 -5.64 -4.33 5.64
C ALA A 35 -5.76 -4.38 4.10
N ALA A 36 -4.93 -5.19 3.43
CA ALA A 36 -5.02 -5.43 1.99
C ALA A 36 -6.38 -6.06 1.62
N ALA A 37 -6.81 -7.10 2.34
CA ALA A 37 -8.12 -7.73 2.13
C ALA A 37 -9.26 -6.71 2.23
N ARG A 38 -9.21 -5.84 3.25
CA ARG A 38 -10.20 -4.79 3.48
C ARG A 38 -10.20 -3.75 2.37
N ALA A 39 -9.04 -3.34 1.88
CA ALA A 39 -8.92 -2.39 0.77
C ALA A 39 -9.55 -2.96 -0.52
N LEU A 40 -9.41 -4.27 -0.77
CA LEU A 40 -9.82 -4.91 -2.01
C LEU A 40 -11.26 -5.47 -2.00
N ILE A 41 -11.90 -5.59 -0.83
CA ILE A 41 -13.19 -6.26 -0.69
C ILE A 41 -14.31 -5.62 -1.52
N GLY A 42 -14.20 -4.31 -1.78
CA GLY A 42 -15.13 -3.54 -2.60
C GLY A 42 -14.82 -3.55 -4.10
N ARG A 43 -13.75 -4.24 -4.54
CA ARG A 43 -13.21 -4.16 -5.91
C ARG A 43 -12.99 -2.71 -6.35
N PRO A 44 -12.21 -1.92 -5.59
CA PRO A 44 -11.98 -0.52 -5.95
C PRO A 44 -11.21 -0.43 -7.27
N GLY A 45 -11.36 0.68 -7.99
CA GLY A 45 -10.51 0.98 -9.15
C GLY A 45 -9.10 1.47 -8.78
N LEU A 46 -8.90 1.89 -7.52
CA LEU A 46 -7.64 2.40 -7.00
C LEU A 46 -7.46 2.00 -5.53
N VAL A 47 -6.28 1.51 -5.19
CA VAL A 47 -5.81 1.28 -3.83
C VAL A 47 -4.67 2.26 -3.56
N VAL A 48 -4.72 2.96 -2.43
CA VAL A 48 -3.64 3.83 -1.96
C VAL A 48 -3.06 3.20 -0.71
N ALA A 49 -1.74 2.98 -0.70
CA ALA A 49 -1.03 2.40 0.42
C ALA A 49 0.09 3.35 0.87
N ASP A 50 -0.07 3.91 2.07
CA ASP A 50 0.88 4.87 2.65
C ASP A 50 1.81 4.17 3.63
N GLU A 51 3.09 4.07 3.28
CA GLU A 51 4.14 3.38 4.03
C GLU A 51 3.75 2.00 4.58
N PRO A 52 3.10 1.13 3.77
CA PRO A 52 2.45 -0.06 4.30
C PRO A 52 3.43 -1.13 4.79
N THR A 53 4.72 -1.01 4.47
CA THR A 53 5.79 -1.96 4.80
C THR A 53 6.78 -1.47 5.87
N SER A 54 6.56 -0.28 6.45
CA SER A 54 7.51 0.38 7.37
C SER A 54 7.91 -0.45 8.61
N ALA A 55 7.09 -1.41 9.03
CA ALA A 55 7.33 -2.28 10.19
C ALA A 55 7.89 -3.68 9.83
N LEU A 56 8.28 -3.92 8.57
CA LEU A 56 8.73 -5.22 8.10
C LEU A 56 10.24 -5.28 7.86
N ASP A 57 10.80 -6.48 8.00
CA ASP A 57 12.11 -6.81 7.45
C ASP A 57 12.05 -6.91 5.91
N ALA A 58 13.21 -6.92 5.26
CA ALA A 58 13.32 -6.84 3.80
C ALA A 58 12.60 -8.00 3.08
N ASP A 59 12.70 -9.23 3.62
CA ASP A 59 12.08 -10.41 3.01
C ASP A 59 10.56 -10.36 3.11
N ARG A 60 10.02 -9.94 4.27
CA ARG A 60 8.58 -9.76 4.48
C ARG A 60 8.02 -8.58 3.68
N GLN A 61 8.79 -7.50 3.56
CA GLN A 61 8.45 -6.34 2.74
C GLN A 61 8.26 -6.76 1.28
N GLN A 62 9.22 -7.51 0.74
CA GLN A 62 9.14 -8.02 -0.62
C GLN A 62 7.89 -8.88 -0.85
N ALA A 63 7.70 -9.89 0.01
CA ALA A 63 6.55 -10.79 -0.09
C ALA A 63 5.20 -10.05 0.04
N PHE A 64 5.12 -9.01 0.86
CA PHE A 64 3.90 -8.22 1.01
C PHE A 64 3.60 -7.37 -0.23
N ILE A 65 4.63 -6.77 -0.84
CA ILE A 65 4.47 -5.95 -2.06
C ILE A 65 4.01 -6.81 -3.23
N ASP A 66 4.66 -7.95 -3.44
CA ASP A 66 4.30 -8.89 -4.51
C ASP A 66 2.84 -9.33 -4.37
N LEU A 67 2.44 -9.72 -3.15
CA LEU A 67 1.07 -10.08 -2.84
C LEU A 67 0.07 -8.94 -3.13
N LEU A 68 0.40 -7.71 -2.74
CA LEU A 68 -0.50 -6.57 -2.93
C LEU A 68 -0.66 -6.23 -4.42
N LEU A 69 0.43 -6.30 -5.19
CA LEU A 69 0.42 -6.10 -6.65
C LEU A 69 -0.42 -7.17 -7.35
N GLU A 70 -0.21 -8.45 -7.01
CA GLU A 70 -0.98 -9.57 -7.56
C GLU A 70 -2.47 -9.42 -7.30
N GLU A 71 -2.86 -9.06 -6.07
CA GLU A 71 -4.27 -8.88 -5.74
C GLU A 71 -4.89 -7.65 -6.40
N CYS A 72 -4.15 -6.54 -6.53
CA CYS A 72 -4.61 -5.37 -7.27
C CYS A 72 -4.83 -5.71 -8.75
N ALA A 73 -3.88 -6.42 -9.37
CA ALA A 73 -4.00 -6.90 -10.74
C ALA A 73 -5.22 -7.83 -10.92
N ALA A 74 -5.40 -8.79 -10.01
CA ALA A 74 -6.55 -9.70 -10.03
C ALA A 74 -7.90 -8.99 -9.81
N ALA A 75 -7.90 -7.86 -9.09
CA ALA A 75 -9.08 -7.03 -8.90
C ALA A 75 -9.35 -6.06 -10.06
N GLY A 76 -8.36 -5.80 -10.91
CA GLY A 76 -8.40 -4.73 -11.91
C GLY A 76 -8.23 -3.33 -11.30
N ALA A 77 -7.53 -3.24 -10.16
CA ALA A 77 -7.29 -2.01 -9.43
C ALA A 77 -5.89 -1.47 -9.73
N ALA A 78 -5.77 -0.14 -9.85
CA ALA A 78 -4.47 0.52 -9.79
C ALA A 78 -3.96 0.56 -8.35
N LEU A 79 -2.65 0.47 -8.15
CA LEU A 79 -2.00 0.65 -6.85
C LEU A 79 -1.15 1.93 -6.86
N LEU A 80 -1.44 2.85 -5.94
CA LEU A 80 -0.56 3.96 -5.59
C LEU A 80 0.14 3.62 -4.27
N PHE A 81 1.44 3.38 -4.34
CA PHE A 81 2.26 3.04 -3.19
C PHE A 81 3.15 4.23 -2.82
N VAL A 82 3.07 4.69 -1.58
CA VAL A 82 3.89 5.78 -1.06
C VAL A 82 4.95 5.18 -0.14
N SER A 83 6.22 5.46 -0.44
CA SER A 83 7.34 5.05 0.39
C SER A 83 8.55 5.96 0.26
N HIS A 84 9.32 6.06 1.33
CA HIS A 84 10.66 6.62 1.35
C HIS A 84 11.75 5.64 0.86
N ASP A 85 11.42 4.36 0.64
CA ASP A 85 12.37 3.35 0.20
C ASP A 85 12.46 3.26 -1.33
N ALA A 86 13.46 3.93 -1.90
CA ALA A 86 13.69 3.94 -3.35
C ALA A 86 14.01 2.56 -3.94
N ARG A 87 14.44 1.57 -3.13
CA ARG A 87 14.72 0.22 -3.62
C ARG A 87 13.45 -0.49 -4.12
N LEU A 88 12.30 -0.05 -3.64
CA LEU A 88 11.01 -0.60 -4.05
C LEU A 88 10.61 -0.24 -5.47
N ALA A 89 11.24 0.77 -6.07
CA ALA A 89 10.96 1.28 -7.42
C ALA A 89 10.89 0.17 -8.48
N ALA A 90 11.69 -0.89 -8.35
CA ALA A 90 11.75 -2.00 -9.29
C ALA A 90 10.42 -2.79 -9.43
N HIS A 91 9.50 -2.67 -8.47
CA HIS A 91 8.20 -3.36 -8.47
C HIS A 91 7.11 -2.60 -9.21
N PHE A 92 7.35 -1.34 -9.60
CA PHE A 92 6.32 -0.45 -10.10
C PHE A 92 6.61 0.00 -11.53
N ASP A 93 5.57 0.08 -12.36
CA ASP A 93 5.67 0.57 -13.73
C ASP A 93 6.03 2.06 -13.81
N ARG A 94 5.68 2.82 -12.76
CA ARG A 94 5.84 4.27 -12.70
C ARG A 94 6.31 4.68 -11.31
N VAL A 95 7.32 5.53 -11.28
CA VAL A 95 7.86 6.11 -10.05
C VAL A 95 7.86 7.62 -10.21
N LEU A 96 7.32 8.31 -9.21
CA LEU A 96 7.23 9.77 -9.18
C LEU A 96 7.86 10.27 -7.88
N ASP A 97 8.71 11.28 -8.00
CA ASP A 97 9.25 11.99 -6.84
C ASP A 97 8.18 12.98 -6.31
N LEU A 98 7.84 12.85 -5.03
CA LEU A 98 6.89 13.74 -4.37
C LEU A 98 7.36 15.21 -4.39
N ALA A 99 8.67 15.46 -4.29
CA ALA A 99 9.21 16.82 -4.38
C ALA A 99 8.97 17.44 -5.76
N ALA A 100 9.06 16.64 -6.83
CA ALA A 100 8.78 17.07 -8.19
C ALA A 100 7.26 17.30 -8.43
N LEU A 101 6.40 16.56 -7.72
CA LEU A 101 4.94 16.71 -7.79
C LEU A 101 4.41 17.89 -6.97
N ASN A 102 5.11 18.26 -5.89
CA ASN A 102 4.63 19.26 -4.94
C ASN A 102 4.81 20.70 -5.46
N HIS A 103 3.93 21.12 -6.37
CA HIS A 103 3.90 22.49 -6.88
C HIS A 103 3.63 23.56 -5.81
N ALA A 104 2.99 23.20 -4.69
CA ALA A 104 2.78 24.15 -3.59
C ALA A 104 4.10 24.55 -2.93
N ALA A 105 5.04 23.61 -2.77
CA ALA A 105 6.38 23.90 -2.27
C ALA A 105 7.22 24.70 -3.28
N LEU A 106 7.13 24.36 -4.57
CA LEU A 106 7.83 25.09 -5.65
C LEU A 106 7.37 26.55 -5.74
N ASN A 107 6.07 26.80 -5.62
CA ASN A 107 5.50 28.14 -5.69
C ASN A 107 5.84 28.99 -4.45
N HIS A 108 5.95 28.38 -3.25
CA HIS A 108 6.38 29.10 -2.04
C HIS A 108 7.88 29.42 -2.05
N ALA A 109 8.72 28.55 -2.60
CA ALA A 109 10.15 28.84 -2.77
C ALA A 109 10.39 30.01 -3.74
N ALA A 110 9.59 30.08 -4.82
CA ALA A 110 9.66 31.18 -5.79
C ALA A 110 9.21 32.53 -5.18
N SER A 111 8.12 32.56 -4.42
CA SER A 111 7.63 33.81 -3.80
C SER A 111 8.54 34.33 -2.69
N ALA A 112 9.20 33.44 -1.93
CA ALA A 112 10.19 33.83 -0.93
C ALA A 112 11.47 34.45 -1.56
N ALA A 113 11.85 34.02 -2.77
CA ALA A 113 13.01 34.56 -3.48
C ALA A 113 12.73 35.94 -4.14
N GLU A 114 11.48 36.24 -4.50
CA GLU A 114 11.08 37.54 -5.05
C GLU A 114 10.91 38.62 -3.97
N GLY A 115 10.51 38.27 -2.74
CA GLY A 115 10.36 39.22 -1.63
C GLY A 115 11.67 39.67 -0.95
N ALA A 116 12.80 39.08 -1.33
CA ALA A 116 14.13 39.38 -0.77
C ALA A 116 14.99 40.30 -1.65
N ARG A 117 14.43 40.87 -2.73
CA ARG A 117 15.04 41.86 -3.61
C ARG A 117 14.37 43.22 -3.44
#